data_AF-A0A3D3UZL0-F1
#
_entry.id   AF-A0A3D3UZL0-F1
#
_cell.length_a   1.000
_cell.length_b   1.000
_cell.length_c   1.000
_cell.angle_alpha   90.00
_cell.angle_beta   90.00
_cell.angle_gamma   90.00
#
_symmetry.space_group_name_H-M   'P 1'
#
loop_
_entity.id
_entity.type
_entity.pdbx_description
1 polymer ?
#
loop_
_entity_poly.entity_id
_entity_poly.type
_entity_poly.pdbx_seq_one_letter_code
_entity_poly.pdbx_strand_id
1 'polypeptide(L)'
;MALKFKMKNVWHTRDRNEIEQFSRQYADFMNTARTERMVIWEAEKMLKEAGFVDIEHFDGTQDKVYAVNRAKSLVALRLVGKLQDGLNLVVAHVDSPRLDFKPQPIFEEENVALARTHYYGGVKKYQWF
;
A
#
# COMPACT_ATOMS: atom_id res chain seq x y z
N MET A 1 19.64 27.05 27.80
CA MET A 1 19.48 27.38 26.37
C MET A 1 18.19 26.77 25.87
N ALA A 2 17.27 27.55 25.30
CA ALA A 2 16.01 27.02 24.76
C ALA A 2 16.27 26.31 23.42
N LEU A 3 15.89 25.04 23.31
CA LEU A 3 15.87 24.30 22.04
C LEU A 3 14.86 24.97 21.10
N LYS A 4 15.35 25.73 20.10
CA LYS A 4 14.52 26.29 19.04
C LYS A 4 14.46 25.33 17.86
N PHE A 5 13.26 24.88 17.51
CA PHE A 5 13.01 24.14 16.28
C PHE A 5 13.25 25.06 15.07
N LYS A 6 14.06 24.60 14.10
CA LYS A 6 14.28 25.28 12.82
C LYS A 6 14.01 24.30 11.70
N MET A 7 12.99 24.59 10.90
CA MET A 7 12.65 23.80 9.73
C MET A 7 13.81 23.79 8.74
N LYS A 8 14.16 22.60 8.25
CA LYS A 8 15.20 22.42 7.23
C LYS A 8 14.53 21.86 5.96
N ASN A 9 14.94 22.38 4.82
CA ASN A 9 14.51 21.86 3.53
C ASN A 9 15.28 20.56 3.22
N VAL A 10 14.55 19.48 2.90
CA VAL A 10 15.13 18.16 2.61
C VAL A 10 16.19 18.24 1.52
N TRP A 11 15.97 19.05 0.47
CA TRP A 11 16.89 19.23 -0.66
C TRP A 11 18.28 19.77 -0.29
N HIS A 12 18.44 20.38 0.89
CA HIS A 12 19.73 20.87 1.40
C HIS A 12 20.36 19.93 2.43
N THR A 13 19.67 18.84 2.81
CA THR A 13 20.06 17.97 3.92
C THR A 13 20.24 16.51 3.55
N ARG A 14 19.74 16.09 2.38
CA ARG A 14 19.79 14.72 1.90
C ARG A 14 20.51 14.66 0.56
N ASP A 15 21.14 13.52 0.30
CA ASP A 15 21.75 13.27 -1.00
C ASP A 15 20.65 13.14 -2.07
N ARG A 16 20.85 13.85 -3.18
CA ARG A 16 19.93 13.80 -4.32
C ARG A 16 19.91 12.43 -4.96
N ASN A 17 21.04 11.72 -5.01
CA ASN A 17 21.10 10.40 -5.62
C ASN A 17 20.26 9.38 -4.83
N GLU A 18 20.29 9.43 -3.50
CA GLU A 18 19.43 8.61 -2.63
C GLU A 18 17.94 8.92 -2.85
N ILE A 19 17.58 10.20 -2.95
CA ILE A 19 16.19 10.64 -3.22
C ILE A 19 15.72 10.09 -4.57
N GLU A 20 16.51 10.26 -5.62
CA GLU A 20 16.18 9.82 -6.97
C GLU A 20 16.02 8.31 -7.05
N GLN A 21 16.93 7.55 -6.43
CA GLN A 21 16.85 6.09 -6.39
C GLN A 21 15.58 5.63 -5.68
N PHE A 22 15.29 6.16 -4.49
CA PHE A 22 14.09 5.82 -3.74
C PHE A 22 12.82 6.20 -4.51
N SER A 23 12.80 7.37 -5.14
CA SER A 23 11.65 7.85 -5.91
C SER A 23 11.35 6.96 -7.12
N ARG A 24 12.37 6.42 -7.78
CA ARG A 24 12.20 5.47 -8.89
C ARG A 24 11.60 4.16 -8.42
N GLN A 25 12.13 3.58 -7.35
CA GLN A 25 11.59 2.35 -6.74
C GLN A 25 10.13 2.53 -6.31
N TYR A 26 9.81 3.70 -5.72
CA TYR A 26 8.45 4.05 -5.38
C TYR A 26 7.55 4.17 -6.62
N ALA A 27 8.01 4.82 -7.68
CA ALA A 27 7.25 4.93 -8.93
C ALA A 27 6.98 3.56 -9.57
N ASP A 28 7.95 2.65 -9.56
CA ASP A 28 7.80 1.29 -10.06
C ASP A 28 6.76 0.50 -9.26
N PHE A 29 6.77 0.64 -7.93
CA PHE A 29 5.73 0.09 -7.06
C PHE A 29 4.35 0.65 -7.41
N MET A 30 4.22 1.98 -7.53
CA MET A 30 2.95 2.65 -7.85
C MET A 30 2.40 2.27 -9.24
N ASN A 31 3.29 2.02 -10.21
CA ASN A 31 2.88 1.58 -11.56
C ASN A 31 2.18 0.23 -11.56
N THR A 32 2.53 -0.64 -10.60
CA THR A 32 2.00 -1.99 -10.45
C THR A 32 0.85 -2.05 -9.45
N ALA A 33 1.01 -1.43 -8.28
CA ALA A 33 0.12 -1.56 -7.13
C ALA A 33 -1.09 -0.58 -7.17
N ARG A 34 -1.99 -0.74 -8.14
CA ARG A 34 -3.08 0.25 -8.42
C ARG A 34 -4.39 0.03 -7.67
N THR A 35 -4.64 -1.19 -7.19
CA THR A 35 -5.82 -1.54 -6.40
C THR A 35 -5.39 -2.13 -5.07
N GLU A 36 -6.28 -2.18 -4.09
CA GLU A 36 -5.95 -2.72 -2.77
C GLU A 36 -5.39 -4.14 -2.88
N ARG A 37 -5.93 -4.95 -3.80
CA ARG A 37 -5.50 -6.33 -4.03
C ARG A 37 -4.11 -6.42 -4.63
N MET A 38 -3.79 -5.55 -5.58
CA MET A 38 -2.47 -5.49 -6.20
C MET A 38 -1.42 -4.99 -5.21
N VAL A 39 -1.77 -4.02 -4.36
CA VAL A 39 -0.90 -3.56 -3.26
C VAL A 39 -0.58 -4.70 -2.32
N ILE A 40 -1.57 -5.48 -1.88
CA ILE A 40 -1.33 -6.62 -1.00
C ILE A 40 -0.45 -7.68 -1.67
N TRP A 41 -0.68 -7.97 -2.95
CA TRP A 41 0.10 -8.95 -3.69
C TRP A 41 1.58 -8.55 -3.83
N GLU A 42 1.87 -7.30 -4.21
CA GLU A 42 3.24 -6.79 -4.29
C GLU A 42 3.90 -6.72 -2.90
N ALA A 43 3.17 -6.26 -1.87
CA ALA A 43 3.69 -6.21 -0.51
C ALA A 43 4.03 -7.61 0.02
N GLU A 44 3.17 -8.60 -0.20
CA GLU A 44 3.43 -9.99 0.18
C GLU A 44 4.68 -10.54 -0.52
N LYS A 45 4.85 -10.27 -1.81
CA LYS A 45 6.06 -10.65 -2.56
C LYS A 45 7.32 -10.03 -1.95
N MET A 46 7.30 -8.73 -1.69
CA MET A 46 8.43 -8.01 -1.07
C MET A 46 8.75 -8.54 0.34
N LEU A 47 7.73 -8.90 1.13
CA LEU A 47 7.90 -9.48 2.46
C LEU A 47 8.54 -10.87 2.40
N LYS A 48 8.10 -11.73 1.48
CA LYS A 48 8.71 -13.05 1.24
C LYS A 48 10.17 -12.91 0.83
N GLU A 49 10.50 -12.01 -0.08
CA GLU A 49 11.87 -11.71 -0.50
C GLU A 49 12.73 -11.18 0.67
N ALA A 50 12.13 -10.45 1.61
CA ALA A 50 12.77 -9.95 2.82
C ALA A 50 12.87 -10.99 3.97
N GLY A 51 12.43 -12.23 3.73
CA GLY A 51 12.50 -13.34 4.69
C GLY A 51 11.41 -13.34 5.75
N PHE A 52 10.27 -12.68 5.51
CA PHE A 52 9.09 -12.83 6.36
C PHE A 52 8.38 -14.14 6.07
N VAL A 53 7.81 -14.74 7.12
CA VAL A 53 7.02 -15.97 7.04
C VAL A 53 5.54 -15.66 7.22
N ASP A 54 4.68 -16.35 6.50
CA ASP A 54 3.23 -16.26 6.70
C ASP A 54 2.87 -16.77 8.10
N ILE A 55 1.97 -16.08 8.79
CA ILE A 55 1.51 -16.45 10.13
C ILE A 55 0.97 -17.88 10.21
N GLU A 56 0.42 -18.42 9.11
CA GLU A 56 -0.03 -19.81 9.04
C GLU A 56 1.12 -20.83 9.17
N HIS A 57 2.35 -20.42 8.85
CA HIS A 57 3.57 -21.23 8.93
C HIS A 57 4.51 -20.79 10.07
N PHE A 58 4.04 -19.89 10.95
CA PHE A 58 4.85 -19.34 12.02
C PHE A 58 4.91 -20.30 13.22
N ASP A 59 6.12 -20.75 13.57
CA ASP A 59 6.35 -21.70 14.67
C ASP A 59 6.91 -21.03 15.95
N GLY A 60 7.11 -19.71 15.92
CA GLY A 60 7.65 -18.94 17.04
C GLY A 60 9.18 -18.77 17.03
N THR A 61 9.89 -19.40 16.08
CA THR A 61 11.36 -19.27 15.98
C THR A 61 11.80 -18.11 15.09
N GLN A 62 10.92 -17.60 14.22
CA GLN A 62 11.22 -16.49 13.32
C GLN A 62 10.99 -15.13 13.99
N ASP A 63 11.75 -14.11 13.57
CA ASP A 63 11.59 -12.73 14.02
C ASP A 63 10.75 -11.87 13.06
N LYS A 64 10.33 -12.42 11.92
CA LYS A 64 9.59 -11.73 10.85
C LYS A 64 8.38 -12.54 10.42
N VAL A 65 7.20 -11.99 10.67
CA VAL A 65 5.92 -12.65 10.38
C VAL A 65 4.96 -11.67 9.71
N TYR A 66 4.14 -12.15 8.79
CA TYR A 66 3.06 -11.36 8.19
C TYR A 66 1.77 -12.16 8.10
N ALA A 67 0.64 -11.46 8.00
CA ALA A 67 -0.67 -12.07 7.83
C ALA A 67 -1.45 -11.29 6.76
N VAL A 68 -2.05 -12.02 5.82
CA VAL A 68 -2.93 -11.46 4.79
C VAL A 68 -4.38 -11.73 5.16
N ASN A 69 -5.20 -10.67 5.20
CA ASN A 69 -6.64 -10.80 5.38
C ASN A 69 -7.37 -10.58 4.05
N ARG A 70 -7.91 -11.68 3.50
CA ARG A 70 -8.73 -11.73 2.27
C ARG A 70 -8.12 -11.00 1.08
N ALA A 71 -6.79 -10.93 0.99
CA ALA A 71 -6.02 -10.21 -0.02
C ALA A 71 -6.43 -8.72 -0.20
N LYS A 72 -6.89 -8.06 0.87
CA LYS A 72 -7.26 -6.62 0.88
C LYS A 72 -6.57 -5.81 1.97
N SER A 73 -6.05 -6.48 2.99
CA SER A 73 -5.25 -5.87 4.04
C SER A 73 -4.15 -6.85 4.47
N LEU A 74 -3.05 -6.31 4.95
CA LEU A 74 -1.89 -7.08 5.42
C LEU A 74 -1.37 -6.45 6.71
N VAL A 75 -0.91 -7.29 7.63
CA VAL A 75 -0.09 -6.86 8.77
C VAL A 75 1.26 -7.56 8.68
N ALA A 76 2.35 -6.85 8.96
CA ALA A 76 3.69 -7.40 9.04
C ALA A 76 4.34 -6.94 10.35
N LEU A 77 4.98 -7.87 11.05
CA LEU A 77 5.63 -7.64 12.32
C LEU A 77 7.08 -8.11 12.26
N ARG A 78 7.98 -7.26 12.76
CA ARG A 78 9.32 -7.67 13.14
C ARG A 78 9.39 -7.74 14.66
N LEU A 79 9.52 -8.95 15.19
CA LEU A 79 9.57 -9.22 16.62
C LEU A 79 10.94 -8.86 17.17
N VAL A 80 10.99 -7.86 18.03
CA VAL A 80 12.18 -7.45 18.76
C VAL A 80 11.81 -7.37 20.24
N GLY A 81 12.35 -8.29 21.04
CA GLY A 81 11.96 -8.42 22.45
C GLY A 81 10.63 -9.13 22.64
N LYS A 82 9.98 -8.91 23.78
CA LYS A 82 8.72 -9.57 24.13
C LYS A 82 7.53 -8.71 23.73
N LEU A 83 6.47 -9.30 23.20
CA LEU A 83 5.25 -8.58 22.80
C LEU A 83 4.61 -7.79 23.95
N GLN A 84 4.75 -8.27 25.19
CA GLN A 84 4.25 -7.60 26.39
C GLN A 84 4.88 -6.22 26.64
N ASP A 85 6.06 -5.95 26.05
CA ASP A 85 6.75 -4.67 26.16
C ASP A 85 6.18 -3.63 25.18
N GLY A 86 5.22 -4.05 24.33
CA GLY A 86 4.51 -3.21 23.37
C GLY A 86 5.04 -3.33 21.94
N LEU A 87 4.39 -2.62 21.02
CA LEU A 87 4.70 -2.60 19.59
C LEU A 87 4.70 -1.15 19.08
N ASN A 88 5.66 -0.84 18.21
CA ASN A 88 5.64 0.38 17.42
C ASN A 88 5.02 0.06 16.05
N LEU A 89 3.79 0.52 15.82
CA LEU A 89 3.06 0.24 14.60
C LEU A 89 2.98 1.49 13.72
N VAL A 90 3.23 1.31 12.43
CA VAL A 90 2.87 2.27 11.37
C VAL A 90 1.70 1.68 10.60
N VAL A 91 0.64 2.47 10.44
CA VAL A 91 -0.60 2.02 9.79
C VAL A 91 -0.94 2.99 8.67
N ALA A 92 -1.29 2.43 7.52
CA ALA A 92 -1.76 3.14 6.34
C ALA A 92 -2.94 2.38 5.72
N HIS A 93 -3.69 3.04 4.84
CA HIS A 93 -4.71 2.39 4.02
C HIS A 93 -4.21 2.29 2.57
N VAL A 94 -4.68 1.27 1.85
CA VAL A 94 -4.17 0.90 0.51
C VAL A 94 -5.25 0.94 -0.57
N ASP A 95 -6.49 1.24 -0.19
CA ASP A 95 -7.55 1.56 -1.12
C ASP A 95 -7.39 2.98 -1.67
N SER A 96 -7.87 3.19 -2.89
CA SER A 96 -7.84 4.50 -3.56
C SER A 96 -9.17 4.75 -4.28
N PRO A 97 -9.57 6.01 -4.51
CA PRO A 97 -10.75 6.33 -5.28
C PRO A 97 -10.71 5.69 -6.68
N ARG A 98 -11.82 5.07 -7.10
CA ARG A 98 -11.91 4.30 -8.34
C ARG A 98 -13.33 4.21 -8.87
N LEU A 99 -13.48 3.63 -10.07
CA LEU A 99 -14.76 3.27 -10.66
C LEU A 99 -14.92 1.74 -10.61
N ASP A 100 -15.97 1.30 -9.95
CA ASP A 100 -16.33 -0.11 -9.87
C ASP A 100 -17.48 -0.42 -10.81
N PHE A 101 -17.52 -1.63 -11.34
CA PHE A 101 -18.69 -2.09 -12.07
C PHE A 101 -19.86 -2.34 -11.12
N LYS A 102 -21.07 -1.96 -11.57
CA LYS A 102 -22.30 -2.42 -10.93
C LYS A 102 -22.42 -3.95 -11.09
N PRO A 103 -23.18 -4.65 -10.23
CA PRO A 103 -23.33 -6.11 -10.29
C PRO A 103 -23.76 -6.66 -11.66
N GLN A 104 -24.62 -5.92 -12.38
CA GLN A 104 -24.97 -6.16 -13.78
C GLN A 104 -24.53 -4.93 -14.60
N PRO A 105 -23.27 -4.89 -15.06
CA PRO A 105 -22.71 -3.67 -15.62
C PRO A 105 -22.98 -3.54 -17.11
N ILE A 106 -23.00 -4.64 -17.86
CA ILE A 106 -23.02 -4.61 -19.33
C ILE A 106 -24.43 -4.29 -19.83
N PHE A 107 -24.52 -3.33 -20.74
CA PHE A 107 -25.73 -2.96 -21.47
C PHE A 107 -25.35 -2.40 -22.85
N GLU A 108 -26.32 -2.25 -23.74
CA GLU A 108 -26.12 -1.64 -25.06
C GLU A 108 -26.92 -0.34 -25.17
N GLU A 109 -26.31 0.69 -25.75
CA GLU A 109 -26.95 1.95 -26.08
C GLU A 109 -26.33 2.47 -27.38
N GLU A 110 -27.16 2.94 -28.33
CA GLU A 110 -26.71 3.42 -29.65
C GLU A 110 -25.83 2.42 -30.43
N ASN A 111 -26.12 1.12 -30.35
CA ASN A 111 -25.33 0.02 -30.93
C ASN A 111 -23.89 -0.10 -30.38
N VAL A 112 -23.64 0.43 -29.17
CA VAL A 112 -22.35 0.30 -28.47
C VAL A 112 -22.56 -0.42 -27.14
N ALA A 113 -21.77 -1.47 -26.90
CA ALA A 113 -21.74 -2.12 -25.59
C ALA A 113 -21.00 -1.24 -24.56
N LEU A 114 -21.70 -0.91 -23.47
CA LEU A 114 -21.23 -0.06 -22.38
C LEU A 114 -21.27 -0.78 -21.04
N ALA A 115 -20.56 -0.26 -20.05
CA ALA A 115 -20.52 -0.79 -18.68
C ALA A 115 -20.94 0.27 -17.64
N ARG A 116 -21.99 -0.03 -16.87
CA ARG A 116 -22.43 0.82 -15.75
C ARG A 116 -21.43 0.73 -14.61
N THR A 117 -20.95 1.89 -14.19
CA THR A 117 -20.04 2.02 -13.06
C THR A 117 -20.74 2.60 -11.81
N HIS A 118 -20.07 2.48 -10.67
CA HIS A 118 -20.35 3.15 -9.42
C HIS A 118 -19.01 3.62 -8.84
N TYR A 119 -18.91 4.90 -8.47
CA TYR A 119 -17.66 5.41 -7.92
C TYR A 119 -17.46 4.90 -6.48
N TYR A 120 -16.20 4.65 -6.13
CA TYR A 120 -15.74 4.40 -4.78
C TYR A 120 -14.86 5.56 -4.33
N GLY A 121 -15.14 6.13 -3.15
CA GLY A 121 -14.40 7.27 -2.60
C GLY A 121 -14.74 8.64 -3.23
N GLY A 122 -13.91 9.64 -2.94
CA GLY A 122 -14.11 11.05 -3.31
C GLY A 122 -13.62 11.40 -4.72
N VAL A 123 -14.15 10.73 -5.75
CA VAL A 123 -13.74 10.94 -7.14
C VAL A 123 -14.19 12.33 -7.66
N LYS A 124 -13.25 13.10 -8.22
CA LYS A 124 -13.56 14.32 -9.00
C LYS A 124 -14.07 13.92 -10.38
N LYS A 125 -15.39 13.73 -10.49
CA LYS A 125 -16.06 13.14 -11.67
C LYS A 125 -15.59 13.70 -13.02
N TYR A 126 -15.35 15.00 -13.12
CA TYR A 126 -14.95 15.66 -14.37
C TYR A 126 -13.53 15.31 -14.87
N GLN A 127 -12.67 14.70 -14.03
CA GLN A 127 -11.32 14.26 -14.44
C GLN A 127 -11.31 12.83 -15.00
N TRP A 128 -12.47 12.16 -15.04
CA TRP A 128 -12.64 10.74 -15.39
C TRP A 128 -13.49 10.55 -16.65
N PHE A 129 -13.82 11.65 -17.34
CA PHE A 129 -14.46 11.67 -18.65
C PHE A 129 -13.41 11.74 -19.76
#